data_AF-A0A0D0C811-F1
#
_entry.id   AF-A0A0D0C811-F1
#
_cell.length_a   1.000
_cell.length_b   1.000
_cell.length_c   1.000
_cell.angle_alpha   90.00
_cell.angle_beta   90.00
_cell.angle_gamma   90.00
#
_symmetry.space_group_name_H-M   'P 1'
#
loop_
_entity.id
_entity.type
_entity.pdbx_description
1 polymer ?
#
loop_
_entity_poly.entity_id
_entity_poly.type
_entity_poly.pdbx_seq_one_letter_code
_entity_poly.pdbx_strand_id
1 'polypeptide(L)'
;ELELRKGQANDSLHHLRMALAEKSVLFRTELWHASSQSQTTWAWGKINAIELMVKKHAAVYRACQRAMISLGADEDNLVRYR
;
A
#
# COMPACT_ATOMS: atom_id res chain seq x y z
N GLU A 1 -13.62 17.31 -9.06
CA GLU A 1 -13.76 15.91 -8.62
C GLU A 1 -12.70 14.96 -9.23
N LEU A 2 -12.50 14.90 -10.55
CA LEU A 2 -11.54 13.96 -11.15
C LEU A 2 -10.09 14.14 -10.64
N GLU A 3 -9.60 15.39 -10.60
CA GLU A 3 -8.26 15.72 -10.08
C GLU A 3 -8.08 15.35 -8.60
N LEU A 4 -9.15 15.41 -7.81
CA LEU A 4 -9.13 14.96 -6.41
C LEU A 4 -8.88 13.45 -6.34
N ARG A 5 -9.53 12.65 -7.21
CA ARG A 5 -9.33 11.20 -7.26
C ARG A 5 -7.93 10.81 -7.72
N LYS A 6 -7.34 11.59 -8.64
CA LYS A 6 -5.94 11.41 -9.05
C LYS A 6 -4.98 11.68 -7.88
N GLY A 7 -5.20 12.76 -7.14
CA GLY A 7 -4.44 13.06 -5.91
C GLY A 7 -4.51 11.91 -4.90
N GLN A 8 -5.72 11.48 -4.55
CA GLN A 8 -5.94 10.37 -3.61
C GLN A 8 -5.32 9.04 -4.07
N ALA A 9 -5.36 8.75 -5.37
CA ALA A 9 -4.70 7.58 -5.94
C ALA A 9 -3.17 7.68 -5.83
N ASN A 10 -2.58 8.84 -6.13
CA ASN A 10 -1.14 9.07 -5.99
C ASN A 10 -0.67 8.92 -4.54
N ASP A 11 -1.40 9.50 -3.58
CA ASP A 11 -1.09 9.40 -2.16
C ASP A 11 -1.17 7.95 -1.67
N SER A 12 -2.22 7.22 -2.08
CA SER A 12 -2.37 5.80 -1.75
C SER A 12 -1.23 4.97 -2.35
N LEU A 13 -0.80 5.27 -3.58
CA LEU A 13 0.32 4.60 -4.23
C LEU A 13 1.65 4.90 -3.51
N HIS A 14 1.86 6.14 -3.06
CA HIS A 14 3.02 6.51 -2.26
C HIS A 14 3.07 5.73 -0.95
N HIS A 15 1.96 5.68 -0.21
CA HIS A 15 1.87 4.90 1.02
C HIS A 15 2.06 3.40 0.79
N LEU A 16 1.55 2.84 -0.30
CA LEU A 16 1.82 1.44 -0.67
C LEU A 16 3.32 1.18 -0.85
N ARG A 17 4.03 2.06 -1.56
CA ARG A 17 5.48 1.93 -1.76
C ARG A 17 6.25 2.02 -0.44
N MET A 18 5.88 2.97 0.42
CA MET A 18 6.49 3.10 1.75
C MET A 18 6.27 1.87 2.61
N ALA A 19 5.02 1.37 2.69
CA ALA A 19 4.67 0.20 3.48
C ALA A 19 5.40 -1.06 2.98
N LEU A 20 5.52 -1.24 1.66
CA LEU A 20 6.29 -2.36 1.10
C LEU A 20 7.78 -2.24 1.41
N ALA A 21 8.36 -1.05 1.32
CA ALA A 21 9.75 -0.81 1.69
C ALA A 21 10.00 -1.12 3.18
N GLU A 22 9.12 -0.63 4.07
CA GLU A 22 9.18 -0.90 5.50
C GLU A 22 9.08 -2.41 5.79
N LYS A 23 8.16 -3.12 5.12
CA LYS A 23 8.03 -4.58 5.23
C LYS A 23 9.33 -5.29 4.87
N SER A 24 9.96 -4.90 3.76
CA SER A 24 11.23 -5.48 3.31
C SER A 24 12.36 -5.22 4.30
N VAL A 25 12.42 -4.01 4.89
CA VAL A 25 13.41 -3.69 5.94
C VAL A 25 13.18 -4.56 7.16
N LEU A 26 11.95 -4.61 7.71
CA LEU A 26 11.66 -5.42 8.91
C LEU A 26 11.92 -6.91 8.70
N PHE A 27 11.64 -7.43 7.51
CA PHE A 27 11.95 -8.82 7.20
C PHE A 27 13.45 -9.11 7.32
N ARG A 28 14.28 -8.20 6.79
CA ARG A 28 15.74 -8.34 6.82
C ARG A 28 16.35 -8.03 8.18
N THR A 29 15.83 -7.05 8.92
CA THR A 29 16.46 -6.56 10.16
C THR A 29 15.93 -7.26 11.41
N GLU A 30 14.64 -7.58 11.45
CA GLU A 30 14.00 -8.15 12.64
C GLU A 30 13.79 -9.64 12.49
N LEU A 31 13.16 -10.07 11.39
CA LEU A 31 12.76 -11.47 11.24
C LEU A 31 13.95 -12.40 11.00
N TRP A 32 14.89 -12.01 10.13
CA TRP A 32 16.11 -12.81 9.88
C TRP A 32 17.08 -12.87 11.05
N HIS A 33 17.08 -11.85 11.92
CA HIS A 33 17.96 -11.81 13.08
C HIS A 33 17.27 -12.26 14.38
N ALA A 34 16.00 -12.67 14.32
CA ALA A 34 15.28 -13.19 15.47
C ALA A 34 15.91 -14.51 15.95
N SER A 35 16.36 -14.50 17.21
CA SER A 35 17.01 -15.64 17.88
C SER A 35 16.08 -16.40 18.82
N SER A 36 14.90 -15.82 19.13
CA SER A 36 13.92 -16.42 20.02
C SER A 36 12.52 -16.43 19.41
N GLN A 37 11.68 -17.34 19.90
CA GLN A 37 10.29 -17.40 19.49
C GLN A 37 9.53 -16.09 19.79
N SER A 38 9.83 -15.45 20.92
CA SER A 38 9.22 -14.15 21.26
C SER A 38 9.59 -13.05 20.26
N GLN A 39 10.86 -12.98 19.83
CA GLN A 39 11.32 -12.04 18.80
C GLN A 39 10.64 -12.32 17.45
N THR A 40 10.56 -13.58 17.04
CA THR A 40 9.89 -13.99 15.80
C THR A 40 8.40 -13.62 15.82
N THR A 41 7.68 -13.91 16.91
CA THR A 41 6.27 -13.55 17.05
C THR A 41 6.06 -12.03 16.99
N TRP A 42 6.93 -11.25 17.65
CA TRP A 42 6.85 -9.80 17.61
C TRP A 42 7.12 -9.22 16.21
N ALA A 43 8.14 -9.72 15.52
CA ALA A 43 8.46 -9.33 14.14
C ALA A 43 7.29 -9.63 13.19
N TRP A 44 6.67 -10.82 13.30
CA TRP A 44 5.45 -11.13 12.56
C TRP A 44 4.28 -10.21 12.91
N GLY A 45 4.13 -9.81 14.17
CA GLY A 45 3.13 -8.83 14.59
C GLY A 45 3.27 -7.50 13.83
N LYS A 46 4.50 -6.99 13.72
CA LYS A 46 4.78 -5.78 12.93
C LYS A 46 4.48 -5.97 11.44
N ILE A 47 4.93 -7.09 10.86
CA ILE A 47 4.69 -7.40 9.44
C ILE A 47 3.18 -7.46 9.15
N ASN A 48 2.41 -8.10 10.02
CA ASN A 48 0.94 -8.19 9.88
C ASN A 48 0.27 -6.81 9.95
N ALA A 49 0.76 -5.92 10.80
CA ALA A 49 0.27 -4.54 10.86
C ALA A 49 0.54 -3.79 9.54
N ILE A 50 1.73 -3.94 8.96
CA ILE A 50 2.05 -3.35 7.65
C ILE A 50 1.19 -3.96 6.55
N GLU A 51 0.96 -5.27 6.55
CA GLU A 51 0.06 -5.90 5.57
C GLU A 51 -1.37 -5.35 5.66
N LEU A 52 -1.86 -5.04 6.86
CA LEU A 52 -3.15 -4.39 7.03
C LEU A 52 -3.16 -2.97 6.44
N MET A 53 -2.08 -2.19 6.64
CA MET A 53 -1.92 -0.89 6.00
C MET A 53 -1.89 -0.98 4.47
N VAL A 54 -1.15 -1.94 3.92
CA VAL A 54 -1.10 -2.22 2.47
C VAL A 54 -2.50 -2.51 1.94
N LYS A 55 -3.26 -3.39 2.60
CA LYS A 55 -4.64 -3.71 2.21
C LYS A 55 -5.54 -2.48 2.22
N LYS A 56 -5.43 -1.62 3.24
CA LYS A 56 -6.19 -0.37 3.35
C LYS A 56 -5.88 0.57 2.19
N HIS A 57 -4.60 0.87 1.92
CA HIS A 57 -4.22 1.79 0.85
C HIS A 57 -4.54 1.22 -0.55
N ALA A 58 -4.40 -0.09 -0.74
CA ALA A 58 -4.82 -0.75 -1.98
C ALA A 58 -6.33 -0.63 -2.21
N ALA A 59 -7.15 -0.74 -1.16
CA ALA A 59 -8.59 -0.56 -1.26
C ALA A 59 -8.96 0.88 -1.65
N VAL A 60 -8.30 1.88 -1.04
CA VAL A 60 -8.51 3.30 -1.38
C VAL A 60 -8.10 3.58 -2.83
N TYR A 61 -6.94 3.08 -3.26
CA TYR A 61 -6.46 3.21 -4.63
C TYR A 61 -7.49 2.66 -5.64
N ARG A 62 -7.97 1.43 -5.42
CA ARG A 62 -8.99 0.79 -6.28
C ARG A 62 -10.33 1.54 -6.27
N ALA A 63 -10.70 2.15 -5.15
CA ALA A 63 -11.89 2.99 -5.08
C ALA A 63 -11.72 4.27 -5.92
N CYS A 64 -10.55 4.90 -5.86
CA CYS A 64 -10.22 6.07 -6.68
C CYS A 64 -10.22 5.72 -8.17
N GLN A 65 -9.64 4.58 -8.56
CA GLN A 65 -9.66 4.09 -9.94
C GLN A 65 -11.09 3.89 -10.47
N ARG A 66 -11.96 3.23 -9.68
CA ARG A 66 -13.38 3.06 -10.04
C ARG A 66 -14.11 4.39 -10.17
N ALA A 67 -13.84 5.34 -9.28
CA ALA A 67 -14.41 6.68 -9.36
C ALA A 67 -13.93 7.43 -10.62
N MET A 68 -12.64 7.33 -10.97
CA MET A 68 -12.10 7.92 -12.19
C MET A 68 -12.78 7.36 -13.45
N ILE A 69 -12.99 6.04 -13.52
CA ILE A 69 -13.75 5.41 -14.62
C ILE A 69 -15.18 5.95 -14.69
N SER A 70 -15.88 6.03 -13.56
CA SER A 70 -17.26 6.54 -13.51
C SER A 70 -17.39 8.01 -13.88
N LEU A 71 -16.32 8.80 -13.70
CA LEU A 71 -16.28 10.22 -14.04
C LEU A 71 -15.87 10.47 -15.51
N GLY A 72 -15.63 9.42 -16.29
CA GLY A 72 -15.22 9.54 -17.69
C GLY A 72 -13.78 10.00 -17.86
N ALA A 73 -12.86 9.54 -17.00
CA ALA A 73 -11.43 9.77 -17.20
C ALA A 73 -10.99 9.29 -18.60
N ASP A 74 -10.14 10.07 -19.25
CA ASP A 74 -9.57 9.69 -20.55
C ASP A 74 -8.74 8.39 -20.46
N GLU A 75 -8.54 7.77 -21.62
CA GLU A 75 -7.81 6.50 -21.73
C GLU A 75 -6.37 6.63 -21.21
N ASP A 76 -5.71 7.77 -21.46
CA ASP A 76 -4.35 8.05 -21.01
C ASP A 76 -4.21 8.08 -19.48
N ASN A 77 -5.19 8.66 -18.77
CA ASN A 77 -5.26 8.66 -17.32
C ASN A 77 -5.57 7.25 -16.80
N LEU A 78 -6.46 6.50 -17.46
CA LEU A 78 -6.78 5.13 -17.08
C LEU A 78 -5.56 4.20 -17.23
N VAL A 79 -4.73 4.39 -18.26
CA VAL A 79 -3.46 3.67 -18.43
C VAL A 79 -2.48 3.98 -17.29
N ARG A 80 -2.38 5.24 -16.88
CA ARG A 80 -1.48 5.65 -15.78
C ARG A 80 -1.83 5.02 -14.44
N TYR A 81 -3.12 4.79 -14.18
CA TYR A 81 -3.62 4.23 -12.92
C TYR A 81 -4.01 2.75 -13.00
N ARG A 82 -3.60 2.05 -14.07
CA ARG A 82 -3.91 0.64 -14.30
C ARG A 82 -3.22 -0.30 -13.31
#